data_AF-C7IZ40-F1
#
_entry.id   AF-C7IZ40-F1
#
_cell.length_a   1.000
_cell.length_b   1.000
_cell.length_c   1.000
_cell.angle_alpha   90.00
_cell.angle_beta   90.00
_cell.angle_gamma   90.00
#
_symmetry.space_group_name_H-M   'P 1'
#
loop_
_entity.id
_entity.type
_entity.pdbx_description
1 polymer ?
#
loop_
_entity_poly.entity_id
_entity_poly.type
_entity_poly.pdbx_seq_one_letter_code
_entity_poly.pdbx_strand_id
1 'polypeptide(L)'
;MIYRIYVDLPDAQNRMKILKILLAKENLESDFRFDELANSTEGYSGSDLKNLCIASAYRPVHELLEEEKKGGPCSQNTGLRPLRLDDFIQAKAKVSPSVSYDATSMNELRKWNEQYGEGGSRTRSPFGFGN
;
A
#
# COMPACT_ATOMS: atom_id res chain seq x y z
N MET A 1 7.41 21.55 21.76
CA MET A 1 7.68 20.11 21.96
C MET A 1 7.17 19.40 20.72
N ILE A 2 8.05 18.73 19.96
CA ILE A 2 7.69 18.08 18.68
C ILE A 2 7.65 16.58 18.95
N TYR A 3 6.49 15.96 18.80
CA TYR A 3 6.31 14.50 18.94
C TYR A 3 6.68 13.81 17.62
N ARG A 4 7.45 12.71 17.69
CA ARG A 4 7.78 11.85 16.55
C ARG A 4 7.33 10.43 16.88
N ILE A 5 6.46 9.87 16.05
CA ILE A 5 5.97 8.50 16.16
C ILE A 5 6.56 7.72 14.99
N TYR A 6 7.21 6.59 15.28
CA TYR A 6 7.67 5.66 14.25
C TYR A 6 6.49 4.81 13.78
N VAL A 7 6.28 4.73 12.46
CA VAL A 7 5.21 3.96 11.84
C VAL A 7 5.86 2.92 10.93
N ASP A 8 5.74 1.66 11.32
CA ASP A 8 6.19 0.52 10.52
C ASP A 8 5.35 0.33 9.26
N LEU A 9 5.86 -0.48 8.33
CA LEU A 9 5.11 -0.88 7.14
C LEU A 9 3.86 -1.69 7.52
N PRO A 10 2.78 -1.56 6.73
CA PRO A 10 1.54 -2.26 7.04
C PRO A 10 1.68 -3.78 6.87
N ASP A 11 1.24 -4.53 7.89
CA ASP A 11 1.04 -5.98 7.81
C ASP A 11 0.02 -6.36 6.74
N ALA A 12 -0.01 -7.63 6.32
CA ALA A 12 -0.94 -8.13 5.30
C ALA A 12 -2.41 -7.77 5.60
N GLN A 13 -2.83 -7.89 6.86
CA GLN A 13 -4.16 -7.50 7.34
C GLN A 13 -4.42 -5.99 7.16
N ASN A 14 -3.44 -5.14 7.48
CA ASN A 14 -3.56 -3.70 7.32
C ASN A 14 -3.54 -3.29 5.84
N ARG A 15 -2.71 -3.93 5.00
CA ARG A 15 -2.73 -3.73 3.55
C ARG A 15 -4.08 -4.07 2.96
N MET A 16 -4.70 -5.17 3.38
CA MET A 16 -6.07 -5.52 2.97
C MET A 16 -7.08 -4.44 3.35
N LYS A 17 -7.03 -3.93 4.59
CA LYS A 17 -7.92 -2.83 5.02
C LYS A 17 -7.71 -1.58 4.18
N ILE A 18 -6.47 -1.20 3.91
CA ILE A 18 -6.12 -0.07 3.05
C ILE A 18 -6.69 -0.27 1.65
N LEU A 19 -6.47 -1.44 1.04
CA LEU A 19 -6.99 -1.78 -0.28
C LEU A 19 -8.53 -1.72 -0.33
N LYS A 20 -9.21 -2.23 0.70
CA LYS A 20 -10.67 -2.13 0.82
C LYS A 20 -11.15 -0.67 0.88
N ILE A 21 -10.44 0.20 1.60
CA ILE A 21 -10.78 1.63 1.68
C ILE A 21 -10.52 2.32 0.32
N LEU A 22 -9.38 2.05 -0.30
CA LEU A 22 -9.00 2.65 -1.59
C LEU A 22 -9.95 2.23 -2.70
N LEU A 23 -10.36 0.96 -2.74
CA LEU A 23 -11.23 0.41 -3.78
C LEU A 23 -12.72 0.49 -3.43
N ALA A 24 -13.10 1.06 -2.28
CA ALA A 24 -14.49 1.14 -1.84
C ALA A 24 -15.41 1.91 -2.80
N LYS A 25 -14.84 2.83 -3.60
CA LYS A 25 -15.56 3.66 -4.57
C LYS A 25 -15.41 3.17 -6.02
N GLU A 26 -14.60 2.15 -6.23
CA GLU A 26 -14.27 1.63 -7.56
C GLU A 26 -15.22 0.49 -7.96
N ASN A 27 -15.38 0.29 -9.28
CA ASN A 27 -16.19 -0.81 -9.80
C ASN A 27 -15.35 -2.10 -9.83
N LEU A 28 -15.53 -2.98 -8.84
CA LEU A 28 -14.83 -4.25 -8.73
C LEU A 28 -15.68 -5.42 -9.23
N GLU A 29 -15.02 -6.50 -9.65
CA GLU A 29 -15.68 -7.79 -9.89
C GLU A 29 -16.31 -8.36 -8.59
N SER A 30 -17.44 -9.06 -8.71
CA SER A 30 -18.22 -9.51 -7.55
C SER A 30 -17.50 -10.52 -6.65
N ASP A 31 -16.49 -11.22 -7.16
CA ASP A 31 -15.66 -12.20 -6.42
C ASP A 31 -14.21 -11.69 -6.23
N PHE A 32 -14.05 -10.39 -6.01
CA PHE A 32 -12.71 -9.80 -5.89
C PHE A 32 -11.96 -10.29 -4.65
N ARG A 33 -10.85 -11.01 -4.87
CA ARG A 33 -10.04 -11.63 -3.81
C ARG A 33 -9.00 -10.66 -3.23
N PHE A 34 -9.42 -9.87 -2.25
CA PHE A 34 -8.54 -8.92 -1.54
C PHE A 34 -7.37 -9.59 -0.82
N ASP A 35 -7.56 -10.82 -0.31
CA ASP A 35 -6.52 -11.60 0.37
C ASP A 35 -5.30 -11.85 -0.53
N GLU A 36 -5.53 -12.25 -1.78
CA GLU A 36 -4.45 -12.52 -2.72
C GLU A 36 -3.68 -11.26 -3.10
N LEU A 37 -4.39 -10.15 -3.28
CA LEU A 37 -3.76 -8.87 -3.56
C LEU A 37 -2.91 -8.38 -2.38
N ALA A 38 -3.41 -8.50 -1.15
CA ALA A 38 -2.68 -8.11 0.05
C ALA A 38 -1.42 -8.96 0.30
N ASN A 39 -1.48 -10.25 -0.03
CA ASN A 39 -0.34 -11.17 0.05
C ASN A 39 0.69 -10.89 -1.05
N SER A 40 0.25 -10.54 -2.27
CA SER A 40 1.14 -10.21 -3.38
C SER A 40 1.85 -8.85 -3.23
N THR A 41 1.32 -7.95 -2.40
CA THR A 41 1.83 -6.57 -2.20
C THR A 41 2.66 -6.43 -0.92
N GLU A 42 3.41 -7.47 -0.56
CA GLU A 42 4.33 -7.41 0.57
C GLU A 42 5.40 -6.33 0.39
N GLY A 43 5.64 -5.56 1.46
CA GLY A 43 6.58 -4.45 1.46
C GLY A 43 6.07 -3.16 0.81
N TYR A 44 4.81 -3.11 0.36
CA TYR A 44 4.24 -1.87 -0.17
C TYR A 44 3.85 -0.93 0.97
N SER A 45 4.24 0.34 0.85
CA SER A 45 3.71 1.41 1.70
C SER A 45 2.28 1.78 1.31
N GLY A 46 1.59 2.57 2.14
CA GLY A 46 0.25 3.07 1.79
C GLY A 46 0.22 3.87 0.48
N SER A 47 1.30 4.59 0.16
CA SER A 47 1.45 5.31 -1.11
C SER A 47 1.63 4.37 -2.29
N ASP A 48 2.39 3.29 -2.12
CA ASP A 48 2.59 2.29 -3.18
C ASP A 48 1.27 1.56 -3.48
N LEU A 49 0.49 1.20 -2.45
CA LEU A 49 -0.84 0.60 -2.62
C LEU A 49 -1.80 1.54 -3.36
N LYS A 50 -1.75 2.85 -3.05
CA LYS A 50 -2.54 3.85 -3.77
C LYS A 50 -2.13 3.93 -5.24
N ASN A 51 -0.83 4.00 -5.53
CA ASN A 51 -0.32 4.04 -6.91
C ASN A 51 -0.68 2.78 -7.69
N LEU A 52 -0.65 1.61 -7.04
CA LEU A 52 -1.08 0.35 -7.64
C LEU A 52 -2.58 0.39 -8.01
N CYS A 53 -3.45 0.89 -7.12
CA CYS A 53 -4.87 1.04 -7.40
C CYS A 53 -5.11 2.00 -8.58
N ILE A 54 -4.41 3.13 -8.61
CA ILE A 54 -4.49 4.11 -9.70
C ILE A 54 -4.05 3.46 -11.03
N ALA A 55 -2.90 2.81 -11.05
CA ALA A 55 -2.38 2.15 -12.25
C ALA A 55 -3.31 1.04 -12.77
N SER A 56 -3.99 0.32 -11.87
CA SER A 56 -4.98 -0.69 -12.21
C SER A 56 -6.25 -0.05 -12.81
N ALA A 57 -6.74 1.03 -12.21
CA ALA A 57 -7.92 1.78 -12.67
C ALA A 57 -7.73 2.42 -14.06
N TYR A 58 -6.50 2.79 -14.42
CA TYR A 58 -6.19 3.30 -15.76
C TYR A 58 -6.30 2.25 -16.86
N ARG A 59 -6.28 0.97 -16.51
CA ARG A 59 -6.16 -0.10 -17.51
C ARG A 59 -7.45 -0.31 -18.32
N PRO A 60 -8.65 -0.42 -17.71
CA PRO A 60 -9.90 -0.41 -18.47
C PRO A 60 -10.07 0.84 -19.34
N VAL A 61 -9.59 1.99 -18.86
CA VAL A 61 -9.64 3.25 -19.61
C VAL A 61 -8.75 3.18 -20.84
N HIS A 62 -7.53 2.66 -20.71
CA HIS A 62 -6.60 2.51 -21.82
C HIS A 62 -7.13 1.54 -22.90
N GLU A 63 -7.70 0.41 -22.50
CA GLU A 63 -8.32 -0.56 -23.41
C GLU A 63 -9.44 0.10 -24.23
N LEU A 64 -10.33 0.86 -23.57
CA LEU A 64 -11.40 1.59 -24.24
C LEU A 64 -10.86 2.61 -25.26
N LEU A 65 -9.84 3.39 -24.88
CA LEU A 65 -9.21 4.36 -25.78
C LEU A 65 -8.53 3.71 -26.99
N GLU A 66 -7.94 2.52 -26.82
CA GLU A 66 -7.33 1.75 -27.90
C GLU A 66 -8.36 1.16 -28.87
N GLU A 67 -9.51 0.73 -28.37
CA GLU A 67 -10.63 0.23 -29.18
C GLU A 67 -11.27 1.35 -30.03
N GLU A 68 -11.52 2.51 -29.43
CA GLU A 68 -12.01 3.71 -30.12
C GLU A 68 -11.06 4.13 -31.26
N LYS A 69 -9.75 4.12 -31.00
CA LYS A 69 -8.73 4.46 -32.00
C LYS A 69 -8.68 3.46 -33.16
N LYS A 70 -9.02 2.20 -32.93
CA LYS A 70 -9.06 1.13 -33.96
C LYS A 70 -10.34 1.17 -34.80
N GLY A 71 -11.23 2.14 -34.58
CA GLY A 71 -12.46 2.31 -35.36
C GLY A 71 -13.48 1.20 -35.13
N GLY A 72 -13.45 0.54 -33.96
CA GLY A 72 -14.47 -0.42 -33.56
C GLY A 72 -15.85 0.23 -33.51
N PRO A 73 -16.94 -0.51 -33.79
CA PRO A 73 -18.29 0.06 -33.71
C PRO A 73 -18.50 0.60 -32.29
N CYS A 74 -18.90 1.88 -32.18
CA CYS A 74 -19.27 2.52 -30.92
C CYS A 74 -20.25 1.63 -30.17
N SER A 75 -19.74 0.78 -29.29
CA SER A 75 -20.56 -0.04 -28.42
C SER A 75 -21.17 0.96 -27.46
N GLN A 76 -22.50 1.01 -27.44
CA GLN A 76 -23.31 1.86 -26.55
C GLN A 76 -23.09 1.55 -25.06
N ASN A 77 -22.07 0.76 -24.72
CA ASN A 77 -21.65 0.47 -23.37
C ASN A 77 -20.71 1.58 -22.89
N THR A 78 -21.30 2.68 -22.42
CA THR A 78 -20.61 3.85 -21.84
C THR A 78 -19.89 3.56 -20.52
N GLY A 79 -19.84 2.29 -20.08
CA GLY A 79 -19.26 1.87 -18.82
C GLY A 79 -17.90 1.18 -18.99
N LEU A 80 -16.91 1.61 -18.21
CA LEU A 80 -15.67 0.87 -18.02
C LEU A 80 -15.98 -0.53 -17.47
N ARG A 81 -15.28 -1.55 -17.95
CA ARG A 81 -15.38 -2.90 -17.37
C ARG A 81 -14.97 -2.87 -15.88
N PRO A 82 -15.53 -3.75 -15.04
CA PRO A 82 -15.08 -3.90 -13.66
C PRO A 82 -13.59 -4.26 -13.58
N LEU A 83 -12.95 -3.82 -12.50
CA LEU A 83 -11.57 -4.15 -12.18
C LEU A 83 -11.47 -5.60 -11.72
N ARG A 84 -10.53 -6.33 -12.33
CA ARG A 84 -10.22 -7.72 -12.03
C ARG A 84 -8.87 -7.83 -11.34
N LEU A 85 -8.63 -8.94 -10.65
CA LEU A 85 -7.34 -9.19 -10.00
C LEU A 85 -6.16 -9.14 -10.99
N ASP A 86 -6.37 -9.60 -12.23
CA ASP A 86 -5.36 -9.56 -13.29
C ASP A 86 -4.83 -8.14 -13.55
N ASP A 87 -5.70 -7.11 -13.49
CA ASP A 87 -5.29 -5.72 -13.70
C ASP A 87 -4.27 -5.25 -12.66
N PHE A 88 -4.44 -5.71 -11.42
CA PHE A 88 -3.50 -5.44 -10.33
C PHE A 88 -2.19 -6.18 -10.52
N ILE A 89 -2.21 -7.43 -11.01
CA ILE A 89 -1.00 -8.19 -11.31
C ILE A 89 -0.19 -7.51 -12.43
N GLN A 90 -0.87 -7.03 -13.47
CA GLN A 90 -0.21 -6.31 -14.57
C GLN A 90 0.26 -4.92 -14.15
N ALA A 91 -0.51 -4.21 -13.32
CA ALA A 91 -0.10 -2.93 -12.74
C ALA A 91 1.10 -3.07 -11.79
N LYS A 92 1.20 -4.19 -11.06
CA LYS A 92 2.33 -4.49 -10.17
C LYS A 92 3.67 -4.53 -10.91
N ALA A 93 3.69 -4.96 -12.18
CA ALA A 93 4.89 -4.91 -13.00
C ALA A 93 5.38 -3.48 -13.29
N LYS A 94 4.49 -2.48 -13.22
CA LYS A 94 4.81 -1.06 -13.44
C LYS A 94 5.06 -0.29 -12.15
N VAL A 95 4.46 -0.73 -11.04
CA VAL A 95 4.55 -0.08 -9.73
C VAL A 95 5.39 -0.93 -8.78
N SER A 96 6.68 -0.63 -8.70
CA SER A 96 7.60 -1.23 -7.74
C SER A 96 7.44 -0.61 -6.34
N PRO A 97 7.72 -1.35 -5.25
CA PRO A 97 7.69 -0.79 -3.90
C PRO A 97 8.73 0.34 -3.77
N SER A 98 8.32 1.49 -3.22
CA SER A 98 9.20 2.65 -3.05
C SER A 98 10.12 2.54 -1.84
N VAL A 99 9.78 1.68 -0.88
CA VAL A 99 10.61 1.38 0.28
C VAL A 99 11.56 0.24 -0.05
N SER A 100 12.85 0.56 -0.15
CA SER A 100 13.90 -0.45 -0.25
C SER A 100 14.01 -1.16 1.10
N TYR A 101 13.54 -2.42 1.15
CA TYR A 101 13.76 -3.36 2.24
C TYR A 101 15.25 -3.78 2.38
N ASP A 102 16.20 -2.92 1.99
CA ASP A 102 17.60 -3.22 2.24
C ASP A 102 17.77 -3.35 3.75
N ALA A 103 18.22 -4.52 4.19
CA ALA A 103 18.28 -4.89 5.59
C ALA A 103 19.09 -3.87 6.39
N THR A 104 20.05 -3.20 5.75
CA THR A 104 20.81 -2.08 6.30
C THR A 104 19.90 -0.91 6.68
N SER A 105 19.04 -0.44 5.77
CA SER A 105 18.21 0.75 5.99
C SER A 105 17.16 0.54 7.09
N MET A 106 16.49 -0.61 7.09
CA MET A 106 15.52 -0.98 8.15
C MET A 106 16.19 -1.25 9.49
N ASN A 107 17.38 -1.87 9.50
CA ASN A 107 18.12 -2.11 10.74
C ASN A 107 18.69 -0.80 11.32
N GLU A 108 19.14 0.14 10.49
CA GLU A 108 19.54 1.47 10.95
C GLU A 108 18.35 2.27 11.49
N LEU A 109 17.17 2.21 10.85
CA LEU A 109 15.96 2.84 11.40
C LEU A 109 15.52 2.20 12.73
N ARG A 110 15.62 0.87 12.85
CA ARG A 110 15.31 0.15 14.09
C ARG A 110 16.31 0.49 15.20
N LYS A 111 17.61 0.49 14.91
CA LYS A 111 18.66 0.93 15.84
C LYS A 111 18.48 2.39 16.24
N TRP A 112 18.12 3.26 15.31
CA TRP A 112 17.85 4.66 15.59
C TRP A 112 16.63 4.81 16.51
N ASN A 113 15.57 4.03 16.27
CA ASN A 113 14.41 3.97 17.17
C ASN A 113 14.72 3.32 18.52
N GLU A 114 15.63 2.35 18.61
CA GLU A 114 16.10 1.81 19.88
C GLU A 114 16.97 2.82 20.65
N GLN A 115 17.79 3.59 19.93
CA GLN A 115 18.70 4.56 20.52
C GLN A 115 18.02 5.88 20.92
N TYR A 116 16.94 6.27 20.22
CA TYR A 116 16.27 7.57 20.39
C TYR A 116 14.73 7.52 20.46
N GLY A 117 14.11 6.35 20.30
CA GLY A 117 12.65 6.17 20.36
C GLY A 117 12.14 5.97 21.79
N GLU A 118 10.91 6.44 22.03
CA GLU A 118 10.28 6.48 23.34
C GLU A 118 9.84 5.08 23.82
N GLY A 119 10.82 4.34 24.34
CA GLY A 119 10.66 3.18 25.22
C GLY A 119 11.67 3.18 26.36
N GLY A 120 12.42 4.29 26.53
CA GLY A 120 13.27 4.54 27.68
C GLY A 120 12.41 4.63 28.93
N SER A 121 12.09 3.47 29.52
CA SER A 121 11.67 3.38 30.90
C SER A 121 12.65 4.21 31.69
N ARG A 122 12.17 5.35 32.18
CA ARG A 122 12.78 6.05 33.29
C ARG A 122 12.70 5.07 34.46
N THR A 123 13.66 4.17 34.57
CA THR A 123 13.98 3.58 35.87
C THR A 123 14.42 4.76 36.71
N ARG A 124 13.47 5.42 37.38
CA ARG A 124 13.81 6.19 38.57
C ARG A 124 14.49 5.19 39.49
N SER A 125 15.80 5.35 39.68
CA SER A 125 16.51 4.68 40.75
C SER A 125 15.77 4.98 42.07
N PRO A 126 15.38 3.98 42.87
CA PRO A 126 14.71 4.19 44.14
C PRO A 126 15.73 4.11 45.27
N PHE A 127 16.65 5.07 45.38
CA PHE A 127 17.54 5.20 46.54
C PHE A 127 17.91 6.69 46.63
N GLY A 128 17.73 7.44 47.71
CA GLY A 128 17.67 7.11 49.13
C GLY A 128 18.52 8.18 49.84
N PHE A 129 17.99 8.79 50.90
CA PHE A 129 18.59 9.88 51.68
C PHE A 129 19.90 9.51 52.41
N GLY A 130 20.70 10.52 52.74
CA GLY A 130 21.71 10.54 53.83
C GLY A 130 23.15 10.21 53.36
N ASN A 131 24.21 10.92 53.75
CA ASN A 131 24.46 11.77 54.91
C ASN A 131 25.52 12.83 54.55
#